data_AF-A0A285R1X3-F1
#
_entry.id   AF-A0A285R1X3-F1
#
_cell.length_a   1.000
_cell.length_b   1.000
_cell.length_c   1.000
_cell.angle_alpha   90.00
_cell.angle_beta   90.00
_cell.angle_gamma   90.00
#
_symmetry.space_group_name_H-M   'P 1'
#
loop_
_entity.id
_entity.type
_entity.pdbx_description
1 polymer ?
#
loop_
_entity_poly.entity_id
_entity_poly.type
_entity_poly.pdbx_seq_one_letter_code
_entity_poly.pdbx_strand_id
1 'polypeptide(L)'
;MSITDHPDIDDVELAVRENRPLRSGRYRVSFALDSVDYRPTVLDDPVPLGRQVLKAAGIKDVDGHSLFVITPEGDFEDVRADEEIDLRDRVAHHFVAFSTDPLYRIMLDDSRIVWGKPSIPEAVLRTLAGIGPDKAVFLEVRGGTDKLIEEGSEVDLTAPGVEKFITATIKVTYFFFVNGKRYETDKKKLSGAEIKAMVPGWDPTHDLALEGHGDEPDRTIGDEETVSLDPKHGVRRFSSVPKANFG
;
A
#
# COMPACT_ATOMS: atom_id res chain seq x y z
N MET A 1 -13.76 -19.55 17.83
CA MET A 1 -13.27 -18.52 18.77
C MET A 1 -11.93 -18.08 18.22
N SER A 2 -11.88 -16.91 17.59
CA SER A 2 -10.62 -16.41 17.03
C SER A 2 -9.67 -16.04 18.19
N ILE A 3 -8.36 -16.17 17.99
CA ILE A 3 -7.32 -15.91 19.00
C ILE A 3 -7.32 -14.43 19.48
N THR A 4 -8.15 -13.58 18.90
CA THR A 4 -8.07 -12.11 18.99
C THR A 4 -8.68 -11.48 20.24
N ASP A 5 -9.49 -12.16 21.04
CA ASP A 5 -10.21 -11.52 22.16
C ASP A 5 -10.01 -12.27 23.48
N HIS A 6 -8.81 -12.13 24.06
CA HIS A 6 -8.57 -12.55 25.44
C HIS A 6 -8.95 -11.35 26.33
N PRO A 7 -9.82 -11.52 27.35
CA PRO A 7 -10.38 -10.39 28.13
C PRO A 7 -9.35 -9.51 28.85
N ASP A 8 -8.11 -9.98 28.97
CA ASP A 8 -7.01 -9.32 29.69
C ASP A 8 -5.99 -8.65 28.76
N ILE A 9 -6.23 -8.65 27.43
CA ILE A 9 -5.35 -8.00 26.45
C ILE A 9 -6.13 -6.86 25.81
N ASP A 10 -5.67 -5.64 26.02
CA ASP A 10 -6.15 -4.49 25.27
C ASP A 10 -5.30 -4.25 24.02
N ASP A 11 -5.97 -4.00 22.91
CA ASP A 11 -5.31 -3.72 21.63
C ASP A 11 -5.11 -2.21 21.50
N VAL A 12 -3.84 -1.79 21.49
CA VAL A 12 -3.50 -0.36 21.57
C VAL A 12 -3.94 0.37 20.30
N GLU A 13 -3.69 -0.21 19.12
CA GLU A 13 -4.12 0.36 17.83
C GLU A 13 -5.64 0.47 17.75
N LEU A 14 -6.38 -0.57 18.16
CA LEU A 14 -7.84 -0.52 18.21
C LEU A 14 -8.34 0.58 19.16
N ALA A 15 -7.75 0.69 20.35
CA ALA A 15 -8.10 1.71 21.31
C ALA A 15 -7.85 3.13 20.75
N VAL A 16 -6.73 3.34 20.06
CA VAL A 16 -6.40 4.58 19.31
C VAL A 16 -7.53 4.90 18.33
N ARG A 17 -7.87 3.95 17.45
CA ARG A 17 -8.90 4.10 16.40
C ARG A 17 -10.30 4.39 16.96
N GLU A 18 -10.66 3.75 18.06
CA GLU A 18 -11.97 3.93 18.72
C GLU A 18 -12.07 5.20 19.57
N ASN A 19 -11.01 6.00 19.63
CA ASN A 19 -10.90 7.15 20.51
C ASN A 19 -11.21 6.86 22.00
N ARG A 20 -10.76 5.71 22.53
CA ARG A 20 -10.99 5.31 23.93
C ARG A 20 -9.70 5.16 24.73
N PRO A 21 -9.75 5.28 26.06
CA PRO A 21 -8.61 4.95 26.91
C PRO A 21 -8.27 3.46 26.84
N LEU A 22 -7.01 3.13 27.16
CA LEU A 22 -6.58 1.76 27.37
C LEU A 22 -7.25 1.17 28.63
N ARG A 23 -7.70 -0.07 28.50
CA ARG A 23 -8.15 -0.91 29.59
C ARG A 23 -6.93 -1.43 30.34
N SER A 24 -7.06 -1.59 31.65
CA SER A 24 -6.02 -2.24 32.45
C SER A 24 -5.85 -3.69 32.02
N GLY A 25 -4.60 -4.14 31.90
CA GLY A 25 -4.29 -5.50 31.51
C GLY A 25 -2.91 -5.57 30.86
N ARG A 26 -2.78 -6.46 29.88
CA ARG A 26 -1.65 -6.51 28.95
C ARG A 26 -2.01 -5.76 27.68
N TYR A 27 -1.02 -5.37 26.91
CA TYR A 27 -1.19 -4.45 25.78
C TYR A 27 -0.64 -5.08 24.52
N ARG A 28 -1.48 -5.21 23.49
CA ARG A 28 -1.05 -5.66 22.17
C ARG A 28 -0.63 -4.46 21.34
N VAL A 29 0.61 -4.50 20.86
CA VAL A 29 1.22 -3.55 19.93
C VAL A 29 1.65 -4.25 18.66
N SER A 30 1.91 -3.51 17.59
CA SER A 30 2.45 -4.04 16.35
C SER A 30 3.96 -3.85 16.31
N PHE A 31 4.70 -4.91 16.00
CA PHE A 31 6.16 -4.91 15.99
C PHE A 31 6.69 -5.54 14.70
N ALA A 32 7.68 -4.91 14.05
CA ALA A 32 8.41 -5.49 12.93
C ALA A 32 9.91 -5.53 13.21
N LEU A 33 10.60 -6.53 12.63
CA LEU A 33 12.05 -6.67 12.67
C LEU A 33 12.60 -6.62 11.25
N ASP A 34 13.54 -5.71 10.98
CA ASP A 34 14.23 -5.54 9.70
C ASP A 34 13.30 -5.41 8.47
N SER A 35 12.06 -4.98 8.69
CA SER A 35 10.97 -4.97 7.71
C SER A 35 9.81 -4.08 8.20
N VAL A 36 8.74 -4.03 7.42
CA VAL A 36 7.43 -3.48 7.80
C VAL A 36 6.37 -4.58 7.93
N ASP A 37 6.81 -5.84 8.09
CA ASP A 37 5.93 -7.00 8.27
C ASP A 37 5.55 -7.12 9.74
N TYR A 38 4.59 -6.28 10.17
CA TYR A 38 4.20 -6.20 11.56
C TYR A 38 3.57 -7.49 12.09
N ARG A 39 3.93 -7.83 13.33
CA ARG A 39 3.36 -8.92 14.10
C ARG A 39 2.87 -8.41 15.45
N PRO A 40 1.76 -8.97 15.97
CA PRO A 40 1.28 -8.61 17.29
C PRO A 40 2.28 -9.05 18.36
N THR A 41 2.65 -8.12 19.24
CA THR A 41 3.50 -8.33 20.42
C THR A 41 2.72 -7.91 21.66
N VAL A 42 2.79 -8.71 22.73
CA VAL A 42 2.07 -8.45 23.99
C VAL A 42 3.04 -7.95 25.04
N LEU A 43 2.70 -6.82 25.65
CA LEU A 43 3.45 -6.15 26.71
C LEU A 43 2.66 -6.23 28.02
N ASP A 44 3.37 -6.44 29.13
CA ASP A 44 2.74 -6.62 30.44
C ASP A 44 2.52 -5.31 31.21
N ASP A 45 3.12 -4.21 30.75
CA ASP A 45 3.13 -2.88 31.38
C ASP A 45 2.60 -1.83 30.38
N PRO A 46 1.76 -0.86 30.81
CA PRO A 46 1.39 0.28 29.94
C PRO A 46 2.53 1.27 29.69
N VAL A 47 3.60 1.23 30.48
CA VAL A 47 4.79 2.09 30.34
C VAL A 47 6.07 1.23 30.22
N PRO A 48 6.18 0.39 29.18
CA PRO A 48 7.34 -0.47 28.98
C PRO A 48 8.60 0.36 28.71
N LEU A 49 9.74 -0.16 29.14
CA LEU A 49 11.05 0.27 28.64
C LEU A 49 11.27 -0.25 27.22
N GLY A 50 12.07 0.47 26.41
CA GLY A 50 12.45 0.00 25.06
C GLY A 50 13.02 -1.43 25.05
N ARG A 51 13.86 -1.79 26.03
CA ARG A 51 14.38 -3.16 26.20
C ARG A 51 13.29 -4.21 26.45
N GLN A 52 12.19 -3.83 27.09
CA GLN A 52 11.08 -4.75 27.35
C GLN A 52 10.27 -4.99 26.08
N VAL A 53 10.10 -3.97 25.24
CA VAL A 53 9.49 -4.11 23.89
C VAL A 53 10.30 -5.09 23.04
N LEU A 54 11.62 -4.89 22.94
CA LEU A 54 12.51 -5.80 22.20
C LEU A 54 12.44 -7.24 22.73
N LYS A 55 12.51 -7.42 24.05
CA LYS A 55 12.44 -8.76 24.67
C LYS A 55 11.09 -9.44 24.46
N ALA A 56 9.99 -8.69 24.52
CA ALA A 56 8.65 -9.22 24.25
C ALA A 56 8.50 -9.68 22.80
N ALA A 57 9.19 -9.03 21.86
CA ALA A 57 9.30 -9.46 20.47
C ALA A 57 10.26 -10.65 20.26
N GLY A 58 10.86 -11.19 21.34
CA GLY A 58 11.77 -12.33 21.30
C GLY A 58 13.24 -11.99 21.04
N ILE A 59 13.60 -10.70 21.02
CA ILE A 59 14.98 -10.24 20.81
C ILE A 59 15.77 -10.41 22.11
N LYS A 60 16.85 -11.19 22.05
CA LYS A 60 17.72 -11.48 23.20
C LYS A 60 18.86 -10.46 23.34
N ASP A 61 19.46 -10.10 22.21
CA ASP A 61 20.56 -9.14 22.14
C ASP A 61 19.98 -7.74 21.93
N VAL A 62 19.70 -7.05 23.03
CA VAL A 62 19.11 -5.70 23.00
C VAL A 62 20.10 -4.69 22.43
N ASP A 63 21.38 -4.81 22.76
CA ASP A 63 22.40 -3.82 22.36
C ASP A 63 22.74 -3.92 20.87
N GLY A 64 22.51 -5.08 20.25
CA GLY A 64 22.62 -5.28 18.80
C GLY A 64 21.41 -4.81 17.98
N HIS A 65 20.43 -4.13 18.59
CA HIS A 65 19.24 -3.65 17.89
C HIS A 65 18.95 -2.18 18.19
N SER A 66 18.60 -1.43 17.14
CA SER A 66 17.98 -0.11 17.27
C SER A 66 16.46 -0.26 17.28
N LEU A 67 15.76 0.44 18.17
CA LEU A 67 14.30 0.42 18.28
C LEU A 67 13.75 1.79 17.88
N PHE A 68 12.70 1.79 17.08
CA PHE A 68 11.96 2.98 16.69
C PHE A 68 10.48 2.81 17.02
N VAL A 69 9.86 3.90 17.47
CA VAL A 69 8.40 4.06 17.42
C VAL A 69 8.04 4.85 16.17
N ILE A 70 6.97 4.45 15.48
CA ILE A 70 6.45 5.19 14.34
C ILE A 70 5.32 6.09 14.84
N THR A 71 5.47 7.40 14.62
CA THR A 71 4.45 8.40 14.98
C THR A 71 3.23 8.31 14.06
N PRO A 72 2.07 8.89 14.44
CA PRO A 72 0.93 9.04 13.54
C PRO A 72 1.26 9.77 12.22
N GLU A 73 2.24 10.67 12.25
CA GLU A 73 2.76 11.38 11.09
C GLU A 73 3.73 10.55 10.24
N GLY A 74 4.09 9.34 10.68
CA GLY A 74 4.98 8.41 9.98
C GLY A 74 6.47 8.63 10.25
N ASP A 75 6.83 9.52 11.18
CA ASP A 75 8.22 9.71 11.60
C ASP A 75 8.71 8.49 12.39
N PHE A 76 9.97 8.13 12.20
CA PHE A 76 10.66 7.13 13.01
C PHE A 76 11.40 7.86 14.14
N GLU A 77 10.91 7.68 15.37
CA GLU A 77 11.53 8.22 16.58
C GLU A 77 12.34 7.13 17.28
N ASP A 78 13.62 7.41 17.53
CA ASP A 78 14.54 6.50 18.24
C ASP A 78 14.08 6.31 19.68
N VAL A 79 14.05 5.06 20.15
CA VAL A 79 13.71 4.70 21.51
C VAL A 79 14.89 3.98 22.15
N ARG A 80 15.43 4.55 23.23
CA ARG A 80 16.54 3.91 23.94
C ARG A 80 16.09 2.69 24.73
N ALA A 81 17.01 1.78 24.98
CA ALA A 81 16.74 0.57 25.74
C ALA A 81 16.22 0.83 27.17
N ASP A 82 16.63 1.93 27.80
CA ASP A 82 16.23 2.40 29.13
C ASP A 82 15.17 3.51 29.12
N GLU A 83 14.64 3.87 27.95
CA GLU A 83 13.59 4.86 27.81
C GLU A 83 12.21 4.25 28.06
N GLU A 84 11.39 4.94 28.85
CA GLU A 84 10.00 4.61 29.10
C GLU A 84 9.10 5.07 27.95
N ILE A 85 8.22 4.20 27.49
CA ILE A 85 7.26 4.48 26.41
C ILE A 85 5.86 4.42 27.00
N ASP A 86 5.14 5.53 27.08
CA ASP A 86 3.77 5.51 27.59
C ASP A 86 2.76 5.12 26.49
N LEU A 87 2.26 3.88 26.53
CA LEU A 87 1.26 3.40 25.58
C LEU A 87 -0.09 4.15 25.74
N ARG A 88 -0.33 4.77 26.90
CA ARG A 88 -1.58 5.51 27.20
C ARG A 88 -1.62 6.87 26.52
N ASP A 89 -0.46 7.39 26.10
CA ASP A 89 -0.36 8.59 25.27
C ASP A 89 -0.81 8.33 23.83
N ARG A 90 -1.03 7.05 23.47
CA ARG A 90 -1.72 6.61 22.24
C ARG A 90 -1.03 7.01 20.93
N VAL A 91 0.20 7.53 21.01
CA VAL A 91 1.11 7.75 19.88
C VAL A 91 1.89 6.45 19.58
N ALA A 92 2.34 5.74 20.61
CA ALA A 92 3.22 4.58 20.48
C ALA A 92 2.47 3.25 20.38
N HIS A 93 2.23 2.77 19.16
CA HIS A 93 1.61 1.44 18.93
C HIS A 93 2.23 0.64 17.78
N HIS A 94 3.05 1.28 16.94
CA HIS A 94 3.84 0.65 15.88
C HIS A 94 5.33 0.77 16.19
N PHE A 95 6.00 -0.37 16.35
CA PHE A 95 7.42 -0.47 16.63
C PHE A 95 8.14 -1.15 15.48
N VAL A 96 9.32 -0.66 15.16
CA VAL A 96 10.24 -1.31 14.22
C VAL A 96 11.61 -1.40 14.87
N ALA A 97 12.23 -2.58 14.79
CA ALA A 97 13.62 -2.75 15.18
C ALA A 97 14.49 -3.13 13.99
N PHE A 98 15.75 -2.69 14.03
CA PHE A 98 16.77 -3.08 13.06
C PHE A 98 17.94 -3.75 13.77
N SER A 99 18.41 -4.86 13.20
CA SER A 99 19.53 -5.67 13.72
C SER A 99 20.90 -5.26 13.17
N THR A 100 21.00 -4.04 12.62
CA THR A 100 22.16 -3.53 11.89
C THR A 100 22.64 -2.20 12.46
N ASP A 101 23.95 -1.97 12.39
CA ASP A 101 24.57 -0.70 12.81
C ASP A 101 24.38 0.45 11.79
N PRO A 102 24.53 0.25 10.46
CA PRO A 102 24.29 1.33 9.52
C PRO A 102 22.80 1.56 9.36
N LEU A 103 22.36 2.72 9.85
CA LEU A 103 21.01 3.24 9.67
C LEU A 103 21.01 4.30 8.58
N TYR A 104 20.10 4.15 7.63
CA TYR A 104 19.90 5.03 6.48
C TYR A 104 18.72 5.94 6.74
N ARG A 105 18.89 7.25 6.56
CA ARG A 105 17.82 8.23 6.75
C ARG A 105 17.27 8.62 5.39
N ILE A 106 15.95 8.60 5.26
CA ILE A 106 15.23 9.05 4.07
C ILE A 106 14.12 10.02 4.48
N MET A 107 13.69 10.86 3.55
CA MET A 107 12.41 11.55 3.63
C MET A 107 11.39 10.80 2.77
N LEU A 108 10.19 10.58 3.29
CA LEU A 108 9.05 10.07 2.53
C LEU A 108 7.88 11.02 2.75
N ASP A 109 7.50 11.74 1.69
CA ASP A 109 6.70 12.95 1.80
C ASP A 109 7.33 13.91 2.83
N ASP A 110 6.62 14.20 3.92
CA ASP A 110 7.12 15.05 5.01
C ASP A 110 7.72 14.25 6.19
N SER A 111 7.62 12.92 6.17
CA SER A 111 8.02 12.02 7.26
C SER A 111 9.51 11.66 7.18
N ARG A 112 10.19 11.66 8.33
CA ARG A 112 11.57 11.22 8.49
C ARG A 112 11.60 9.74 8.84
N ILE A 113 12.14 8.93 7.95
CA ILE A 113 12.22 7.49 8.14
C ILE A 113 13.67 7.08 8.37
N VAL A 114 13.85 6.13 9.28
CA VAL A 114 15.12 5.44 9.51
C VAL A 114 14.98 4.00 9.05
N TRP A 115 15.90 3.55 8.21
CA TRP A 115 15.88 2.21 7.62
C TRP A 115 17.19 1.48 7.88
N GLY A 116 17.14 0.22 8.30
CA GLY A 116 18.34 -0.56 8.67
C GLY A 116 19.00 -1.32 7.51
N LYS A 117 18.58 -1.11 6.26
CA LYS A 117 19.15 -1.83 5.11
C LYS A 117 19.67 -0.86 4.04
N PRO A 118 20.74 -1.23 3.31
CA PRO A 118 21.33 -0.37 2.28
C PRO A 118 20.41 -0.17 1.07
N SER A 119 19.37 -0.99 0.91
CA SER A 119 18.31 -0.78 -0.08
C SER A 119 16.93 -0.81 0.58
N ILE A 120 15.99 -0.10 -0.04
CA ILE A 120 14.58 -0.11 0.34
C ILE A 120 13.71 -0.54 -0.84
N PRO A 121 12.89 -1.60 -0.71
CA PRO A 121 11.95 -1.99 -1.75
C PRO A 121 10.84 -0.95 -1.95
N GLU A 122 10.36 -0.82 -3.19
CA GLU A 122 9.22 0.06 -3.52
C GLU A 122 7.99 -0.27 -2.66
N ALA A 123 7.68 -1.55 -2.48
CA ALA A 123 6.54 -1.99 -1.68
C ALA A 123 6.65 -1.55 -0.20
N VAL A 124 7.86 -1.42 0.34
CA VAL A 124 8.09 -0.89 1.69
C VAL A 124 7.80 0.61 1.72
N LEU A 125 8.27 1.37 0.74
CA LEU A 125 7.94 2.81 0.62
C LEU A 125 6.43 3.03 0.53
N ARG A 126 5.71 2.19 -0.24
CA ARG A 126 4.24 2.26 -0.31
C ARG A 126 3.57 2.01 1.04
N THR A 127 4.05 0.99 1.74
CA THR A 127 3.53 0.59 3.05
C THR A 127 3.73 1.70 4.06
N LEU A 128 4.93 2.29 4.09
CA LEU A 128 5.27 3.39 4.99
C LEU A 128 4.48 4.68 4.68
N ALA A 129 4.23 4.98 3.40
CA ALA A 129 3.40 6.11 3.01
C ALA A 129 1.89 5.85 3.13
N GLY A 130 1.46 4.61 3.42
CA GLY A 130 0.04 4.25 3.50
C GLY A 130 -0.72 4.45 2.19
N ILE A 131 -0.06 4.29 1.03
CA ILE A 131 -0.68 4.59 -0.27
C ILE A 131 -1.30 3.37 -0.97
N GLY A 132 -2.45 3.59 -1.59
CA GLY A 132 -3.16 2.61 -2.43
C GLY A 132 -2.60 2.51 -3.87
N PRO A 133 -3.13 1.59 -4.69
CA PRO A 133 -2.64 1.33 -6.07
C PRO A 133 -2.85 2.49 -7.05
N ASP A 134 -3.63 3.51 -6.70
CA ASP A 134 -3.89 4.73 -7.48
C ASP A 134 -2.79 5.79 -7.31
N LYS A 135 -1.81 5.54 -6.45
CA LYS A 135 -0.64 6.39 -6.25
C LYS A 135 0.66 5.65 -6.58
N ALA A 136 1.72 6.40 -6.81
CA ALA A 136 3.07 5.86 -6.92
C ALA A 136 4.06 6.68 -6.11
N VAL A 137 5.22 6.09 -5.87
CA VAL A 137 6.36 6.73 -5.20
C VAL A 137 7.34 7.22 -6.26
N PHE A 138 7.85 8.43 -6.08
CA PHE A 138 8.86 9.04 -6.92
C PHE A 138 10.06 9.44 -6.06
N LEU A 139 11.27 9.26 -6.59
CA LEU A 139 12.49 9.85 -6.05
C LEU A 139 12.64 11.28 -6.54
N GLU A 140 12.70 12.23 -5.61
CA GLU A 140 12.90 13.65 -5.90
C GLU A 140 14.30 13.87 -6.49
N VAL A 141 14.36 14.47 -7.67
CA VAL A 141 15.64 14.85 -8.31
C VAL A 141 15.79 16.36 -8.28
N ARG A 142 16.70 16.86 -7.44
CA ARG A 142 16.94 18.30 -7.31
C ARG A 142 17.27 18.94 -8.67
N GLY A 143 16.41 19.86 -9.10
CA GLY A 143 16.58 20.58 -10.36
C GLY A 143 16.32 19.74 -11.61
N GLY A 144 15.71 18.56 -11.45
CA GLY A 144 15.36 17.65 -12.55
C GLY A 144 13.91 17.16 -12.44
N THR A 145 13.60 16.15 -13.23
CA THR A 145 12.31 15.45 -13.18
C THR A 145 12.39 14.32 -12.15
N ASP A 146 11.40 14.26 -11.27
CA ASP A 146 11.27 13.19 -10.29
C ASP A 146 11.15 11.84 -10.99
N LYS A 147 11.83 10.83 -10.45
CA LYS A 147 11.91 9.51 -11.06
C LYS A 147 10.90 8.58 -10.42
N LEU A 148 10.03 7.98 -11.22
CA LEU A 148 9.15 6.91 -10.75
C LEU A 148 9.99 5.77 -10.17
N ILE A 149 9.64 5.33 -8.97
CA ILE A 149 10.13 4.06 -8.44
C ILE A 149 9.22 2.97 -9.01
N GLU A 150 9.77 2.13 -9.87
CA GLU A 150 9.02 1.08 -10.55
C GLU A 150 8.51 0.04 -9.55
N GLU A 151 7.31 -0.49 -9.77
CA GLU A 151 6.72 -1.51 -8.92
C GLU A 151 7.63 -2.74 -8.84
N GLY A 152 7.89 -3.22 -7.62
CA GLY A 152 8.77 -4.36 -7.37
C GLY A 152 10.27 -4.09 -7.52
N SER A 153 10.67 -2.84 -7.78
CA SER A 153 12.08 -2.43 -7.74
C SER A 153 12.55 -2.12 -6.31
N GLU A 154 13.87 -1.93 -6.15
CA GLU A 154 14.48 -1.45 -4.92
C GLU A 154 15.32 -0.20 -5.20
N VAL A 155 15.42 0.68 -4.21
CA VAL A 155 16.24 1.89 -4.26
C VAL A 155 17.47 1.71 -3.37
N ASP A 156 18.65 1.99 -3.90
CA ASP A 156 19.91 2.05 -3.14
C ASP A 156 19.96 3.32 -2.28
N LEU A 157 20.24 3.16 -0.99
CA LEU A 157 20.34 4.21 0.02
C LEU A 157 21.80 4.51 0.41
N THR A 158 22.77 3.84 -0.22
CA THR A 158 24.20 4.02 0.12
C THR A 158 24.83 5.25 -0.52
N ALA A 159 24.10 5.94 -1.39
CA ALA A 159 24.56 7.16 -2.02
C ALA A 159 24.72 8.30 -0.98
N PRO A 160 25.68 9.23 -1.18
CA PRO A 160 25.81 10.37 -0.27
C PRO A 160 24.59 11.29 -0.32
N GLY A 161 23.94 11.48 0.83
CA GLY A 161 22.81 12.39 0.96
C GLY A 161 21.69 11.78 1.79
N VAL A 162 20.53 12.42 1.71
CA VAL A 162 19.26 11.88 2.21
C VAL A 162 18.36 11.81 0.99
N GLU A 163 18.00 10.62 0.57
CA GLU A 163 17.02 10.38 -0.47
C GLU A 163 15.68 10.95 -0.01
N LYS A 164 14.98 11.59 -0.96
CA LYS A 164 13.65 12.14 -0.72
C LYS A 164 12.67 11.49 -1.67
N PHE A 165 11.66 10.87 -1.11
CA PHE A 165 10.59 10.23 -1.84
C PHE A 165 9.33 11.06 -1.68
N ILE A 166 8.55 11.16 -2.75
CA ILE A 166 7.24 11.82 -2.74
C ILE A 166 6.19 10.88 -3.31
N THR A 167 4.96 10.98 -2.81
CA THR A 167 3.83 10.24 -3.34
C THR A 167 2.94 11.11 -4.21
N ALA A 168 2.50 10.57 -5.34
CA ALA A 168 1.57 11.27 -6.23
C ALA A 168 0.55 10.31 -6.83
N THR A 169 -0.66 10.81 -7.07
CA THR A 169 -1.69 10.08 -7.81
C THR A 169 -1.21 9.83 -9.23
N ILE A 170 -1.17 8.57 -9.64
CA ILE A 170 -0.89 8.18 -11.01
C ILE A 170 -2.20 8.09 -11.79
N LYS A 171 -2.30 8.84 -12.90
CA LYS A 171 -3.39 8.64 -13.84
C LYS A 171 -3.10 7.40 -14.68
N VAL A 172 -3.53 6.23 -14.19
CA VAL A 172 -3.49 5.01 -14.99
C VAL A 172 -4.47 5.17 -16.15
N THR A 173 -3.96 5.23 -17.37
CA THR A 173 -4.78 5.34 -18.58
C THR A 173 -4.92 3.96 -19.19
N TYR A 174 -6.15 3.46 -19.24
CA TYR A 174 -6.54 2.24 -19.94
C TYR A 174 -6.94 2.57 -21.37
N PHE A 175 -6.74 1.62 -22.27
CA PHE A 175 -7.21 1.75 -23.64
C PHE A 175 -7.89 0.48 -24.12
N PHE A 176 -8.80 0.66 -25.06
CA PHE A 176 -9.51 -0.41 -25.74
C PHE A 176 -9.76 -0.03 -27.20
N PHE A 177 -10.20 -0.98 -27.99
CA PHE A 177 -10.58 -0.74 -29.38
C PHE A 177 -12.05 -1.03 -29.62
N VAL A 178 -12.72 -0.23 -30.44
CA VAL A 178 -14.03 -0.53 -31.01
C VAL A 178 -13.94 -0.42 -32.52
N ASN A 179 -14.25 -1.49 -33.25
CA ASN A 179 -14.11 -1.56 -34.72
C ASN A 179 -12.70 -1.10 -35.18
N GLY A 180 -11.65 -1.50 -34.45
CA GLY A 180 -10.26 -1.14 -34.75
C GLY A 180 -9.85 0.30 -34.38
N LYS A 181 -10.77 1.15 -33.89
CA LYS A 181 -10.44 2.50 -33.40
C LYS A 181 -10.13 2.49 -31.91
N ARG A 182 -9.02 3.11 -31.51
CA ARG A 182 -8.56 3.21 -30.12
C ARG A 182 -9.36 4.26 -29.34
N TYR A 183 -9.69 3.92 -28.11
CA TYR A 183 -10.30 4.80 -27.10
C TYR A 183 -9.53 4.67 -25.80
N GLU A 184 -9.44 5.75 -25.03
CA GLU A 184 -8.68 5.83 -23.78
C GLU A 184 -9.58 6.32 -22.65
N THR A 185 -9.34 5.82 -21.45
CA THR A 185 -10.10 6.17 -20.23
C THR A 185 -9.20 6.00 -19.01
N ASP A 186 -9.51 6.71 -17.93
CA ASP A 186 -8.90 6.50 -16.61
C ASP A 186 -9.60 5.40 -15.79
N LYS A 187 -10.73 4.86 -16.29
CA LYS A 187 -11.48 3.80 -15.62
C LYS A 187 -10.97 2.41 -16.00
N LYS A 188 -10.52 1.64 -15.01
CA LYS A 188 -10.12 0.22 -15.18
C LYS A 188 -11.23 -0.68 -15.70
N LYS A 189 -12.48 -0.33 -15.40
CA LYS A 189 -13.67 -1.06 -15.81
C LYS A 189 -14.68 -0.10 -16.41
N LEU A 190 -15.37 -0.55 -17.46
CA LEU A 190 -16.47 0.19 -18.08
C LEU A 190 -17.68 -0.73 -18.26
N SER A 191 -18.88 -0.18 -18.14
CA SER A 191 -20.10 -0.85 -18.58
C SER A 191 -20.23 -0.86 -20.10
N GLY A 192 -21.06 -1.76 -20.65
CA GLY A 192 -21.39 -1.75 -22.07
C GLY A 192 -21.94 -0.39 -22.52
N ALA A 193 -22.80 0.24 -21.71
CA ALA A 193 -23.32 1.57 -21.99
C ALA A 193 -22.23 2.66 -22.02
N GLU A 194 -21.28 2.62 -21.07
CA GLU A 194 -20.16 3.57 -21.04
C GLU A 194 -19.27 3.42 -22.27
N ILE A 195 -18.96 2.19 -22.69
CA ILE A 195 -18.18 1.93 -23.91
C ILE A 195 -18.90 2.47 -25.14
N LYS A 196 -20.21 2.19 -25.29
CA LYS A 196 -21.02 2.70 -26.41
C LYS A 196 -21.05 4.23 -26.44
N ALA A 197 -21.21 4.88 -25.27
CA ALA A 197 -21.22 6.33 -25.15
C ALA A 197 -19.89 7.00 -25.54
N MET A 198 -18.76 6.29 -25.41
CA MET A 198 -17.45 6.78 -25.85
C MET A 198 -17.24 6.70 -27.35
N VAL A 199 -18.08 5.97 -28.10
CA VAL A 199 -17.97 5.81 -29.55
C VAL A 199 -18.83 6.87 -30.26
N PRO A 200 -18.25 7.85 -30.97
CA PRO A 200 -19.02 8.87 -31.67
C PRO A 200 -19.92 8.23 -32.73
N GLY A 201 -21.22 8.55 -32.68
CA GLY A 201 -22.19 8.05 -33.65
C GLY A 201 -22.52 6.57 -33.52
N TRP A 202 -22.45 6.01 -32.30
CA TRP A 202 -22.87 4.62 -32.05
C TRP A 202 -24.28 4.34 -32.59
N ASP A 203 -24.43 3.26 -33.36
CA ASP A 203 -25.73 2.82 -33.89
C ASP A 203 -26.56 2.15 -32.77
N PRO A 204 -27.71 2.72 -32.35
CA PRO A 204 -28.53 2.14 -31.28
C PRO A 204 -29.16 0.78 -31.65
N THR A 205 -29.14 0.40 -32.93
CA THR A 205 -29.58 -0.91 -33.42
C THR A 205 -28.48 -1.98 -33.34
N HIS A 206 -27.26 -1.60 -32.97
CA HIS A 206 -26.14 -2.51 -32.79
C HIS A 206 -25.92 -2.87 -31.32
N ASP A 207 -25.47 -4.11 -31.11
CA ASP A 207 -24.93 -4.60 -29.85
C ASP A 207 -23.41 -4.42 -29.80
N LEU A 208 -22.88 -4.36 -28.58
CA LEU A 208 -21.44 -4.35 -28.33
C LEU A 208 -20.99 -5.80 -28.12
N ALA A 209 -20.15 -6.31 -29.01
CA ALA A 209 -19.53 -7.63 -28.86
C ALA A 209 -18.09 -7.47 -28.39
N LEU A 210 -17.69 -8.19 -27.35
CA LEU A 210 -16.30 -8.35 -26.92
C LEU A 210 -15.67 -9.49 -27.70
N GLU A 211 -14.52 -9.23 -28.32
CA GLU A 211 -13.74 -10.26 -29.02
C GLU A 211 -13.19 -11.30 -28.03
N GLY A 212 -13.35 -12.58 -28.35
CA GLY A 212 -12.77 -13.67 -27.58
C GLY A 212 -11.25 -13.74 -27.71
N HIS A 213 -10.58 -14.39 -26.76
CA HIS A 213 -9.13 -14.61 -26.82
C HIS A 213 -8.80 -16.04 -27.27
N GLY A 214 -8.01 -16.19 -28.33
CA GLY A 214 -7.65 -17.51 -28.87
C GLY A 214 -8.86 -18.17 -29.55
N ASP A 215 -9.28 -19.34 -29.06
CA ASP A 215 -10.43 -20.09 -29.58
C ASP A 215 -11.76 -19.71 -28.91
N GLU A 216 -11.76 -18.76 -27.98
CA GLU A 216 -12.99 -18.29 -27.35
C GLU A 216 -13.84 -17.51 -28.37
N PRO A 217 -15.17 -17.75 -28.43
CA PRO A 217 -16.04 -17.00 -29.32
C PRO A 217 -16.26 -15.57 -28.80
N ASP A 218 -16.59 -14.67 -29.71
CA ASP A 218 -17.06 -13.34 -29.38
C ASP A 218 -18.36 -13.43 -28.57
N ARG A 219 -18.54 -12.48 -27.64
CA ARG A 219 -19.75 -12.43 -26.81
C ARG A 219 -20.32 -11.03 -26.73
N THR A 220 -21.64 -10.94 -26.75
CA THR A 220 -22.36 -9.68 -26.51
C THR A 220 -22.20 -9.23 -25.07
N ILE A 221 -21.96 -7.93 -24.89
CA ILE A 221 -21.87 -7.22 -23.62
C ILE A 221 -23.15 -6.39 -23.44
N GLY A 222 -23.88 -6.65 -22.37
CA GLY A 222 -25.07 -5.87 -22.00
C GLY A 222 -24.71 -4.47 -21.48
N ASP A 223 -25.67 -3.54 -21.50
CA ASP A 223 -25.44 -2.14 -21.11
C ASP A 223 -24.99 -1.98 -19.65
N GLU A 224 -25.53 -2.77 -18.74
CA GLU A 224 -25.16 -2.81 -17.31
C GLU A 224 -23.95 -3.70 -17.02
N GLU A 225 -23.53 -4.50 -18.00
CA GLU A 225 -22.43 -5.44 -17.80
C GLU A 225 -21.09 -4.71 -17.77
N THR A 226 -20.35 -4.90 -16.68
CA THR A 226 -19.04 -4.28 -16.48
C THR A 226 -17.91 -5.17 -16.95
N VAL A 227 -17.03 -4.64 -17.80
CA VAL A 227 -15.85 -5.33 -18.34
C VAL A 227 -14.56 -4.69 -17.82
N SER A 228 -13.58 -5.52 -17.41
CA SER A 228 -12.22 -5.05 -17.11
C SER A 228 -11.44 -4.75 -18.38
N LEU A 229 -10.88 -3.54 -18.46
CA LEU A 229 -9.98 -3.07 -19.53
C LEU A 229 -8.52 -3.48 -19.31
N ASP A 230 -8.24 -4.17 -18.21
CA ASP A 230 -6.94 -4.75 -17.85
C ASP A 230 -7.03 -6.29 -17.89
N PRO A 231 -7.00 -6.91 -19.09
CA PRO A 231 -7.02 -8.36 -19.22
C PRO A 231 -5.66 -8.97 -18.88
N LYS A 232 -5.65 -10.25 -18.49
CA LYS A 232 -4.39 -11.00 -18.28
C LYS A 232 -3.49 -11.04 -19.54
N HIS A 233 -4.10 -10.99 -20.72
CA HIS A 233 -3.40 -11.01 -22.01
C HIS A 233 -4.01 -10.01 -22.99
N GLY A 234 -3.15 -9.31 -23.72
CA GLY A 234 -3.54 -8.43 -24.83
C GLY A 234 -4.27 -7.15 -24.38
N VAL A 235 -5.16 -6.66 -25.24
CA VAL A 235 -5.99 -5.47 -25.03
C VAL A 235 -7.44 -5.83 -25.32
N ARG A 236 -8.40 -5.20 -24.64
CA ARG A 236 -9.81 -5.35 -24.98
C ARG A 236 -10.12 -4.77 -26.35
N ARG A 237 -10.75 -5.60 -27.18
CA ARG A 237 -11.26 -5.25 -28.49
C ARG A 237 -12.74 -5.56 -28.54
N PHE A 238 -13.51 -4.62 -29.04
CA PHE A 238 -14.94 -4.75 -29.21
C PHE A 238 -15.31 -4.48 -30.66
N SER A 239 -16.43 -5.05 -31.06
CA SER A 239 -17.06 -4.81 -32.35
C SER A 239 -18.50 -4.35 -32.14
N SER A 240 -18.94 -3.46 -33.02
CA SER A 240 -20.35 -3.08 -33.13
C SER A 240 -21.02 -4.03 -34.12
N VAL A 241 -21.92 -4.88 -33.62
CA VAL A 241 -22.60 -5.91 -34.42
C VAL A 241 -24.09 -5.62 -34.49
N PRO A 242 -24.77 -5.80 -35.63
CA PRO A 242 -26.23 -5.65 -35.70
C PRO A 242 -26.92 -6.55 -34.66
N LYS A 243 -27.95 -6.04 -33.99
CA LYS A 243 -28.78 -6.86 -33.08
C LYS A 243 -29.28 -8.10 -33.80
N ALA A 244 -29.14 -9.27 -33.18
CA ALA A 244 -29.65 -10.50 -33.74
C ALA A 244 -31.19 -10.47 -33.71
N ASN A 245 -31.81 -10.21 -34.86
CA ASN A 245 -33.23 -10.42 -35.06
C ASN A 245 -33.48 -11.93 -35.20
N PHE A 246 -33.62 -12.63 -34.08
CA PHE A 246 -34.25 -13.95 -34.11
C PHE A 246 -35.76 -13.72 -34.27
N GLY A 247 -36.21 -13.72 -35.53
CA GLY A 247 -37.63 -13.75 -35.90
C GLY A 247 -38.26 -15.13 -35.74
#